data_AF-A0A437JCP6-F1
#
_entry.id   AF-A0A437JCP6-F1
#
_cell.length_a   1.000
_cell.length_b   1.000
_cell.length_c   1.000
_cell.angle_alpha   90.00
_cell.angle_beta   90.00
_cell.angle_gamma   90.00
#
_symmetry.space_group_name_H-M   'P 1'
#
loop_
_entity.id
_entity.type
_entity.pdbx_description
1 polymer ?
#
loop_
_entity_poly.entity_id
_entity_poly.type
_entity_poly.pdbx_seq_one_letter_code
_entity_poly.pdbx_strand_id
1 'polypeptide(L)'
;MDTLRGHDAANDQEDSSFAGEDHAIESPDGIGANERRMHVRAYNYWASLLGDRMLPSIEDLNPDQIEDFGPHSVLLDFTAGIENPAVVYLGTELRRECEITGQIDTIGDVPNRSLLSRLTDHYLQIIANAAPIGFEAEFVNQRGAEILYRGILMPFSSDDDTIDFVYGVINWKEIASRDLTDALAEEVDQALRSAPAAIAAAPVWADGPSRDAGATVRRLPAEPVQLDEDFLPELELNESYILGADASLGDWLAIARDCAAEAGHSDARSRSALYRAIGLAHDFAIAAQAAPEDYAEMLADAGIKVQARSPMTAVVKLIFGTGYDKTRITEYATALDHAHAVGLEAGSLADYLEHYAGGLKGLVGDARAARRSVQHAKPDRAHLSRARLRTAPALALNLIATDGDGLAILIGRREADGSLSIVGTLPGDSPLADRVLQDAG
;
A
#
# COMPACT_ATOMS: atom_id res chain seq x y z
N MET A 1 16.29 60.30 -17.58
CA MET A 1 17.37 61.22 -17.18
C MET A 1 17.66 60.91 -15.73
N ASP A 2 18.80 60.39 -15.29
CA ASP A 2 20.08 60.10 -15.92
C ASP A 2 20.85 59.19 -14.93
N THR A 3 21.77 58.42 -15.46
CA THR A 3 22.60 57.36 -14.84
C THR A 3 23.74 57.86 -13.95
N LEU A 4 24.32 56.95 -13.13
CA LEU A 4 25.76 56.73 -12.74
C LEU A 4 25.81 56.22 -11.28
N ARG A 5 26.35 55.06 -10.86
CA ARG A 5 27.51 54.18 -11.19
C ARG A 5 28.89 54.70 -10.72
N GLY A 6 29.56 53.92 -9.86
CA GLY A 6 30.99 53.98 -9.47
C GLY A 6 31.17 53.95 -7.93
N HIS A 7 31.48 52.84 -7.22
CA HIS A 7 32.63 51.91 -7.17
C HIS A 7 33.82 52.37 -6.29
N ASP A 8 34.32 51.41 -5.51
CA ASP A 8 35.57 51.31 -4.73
C ASP A 8 35.74 51.94 -3.34
N ALA A 9 35.88 51.09 -2.32
CA ALA A 9 37.05 51.09 -1.44
C ALA A 9 37.22 49.75 -0.69
N ALA A 10 38.47 49.30 -0.65
CA ALA A 10 39.01 48.04 -0.15
C ALA A 10 38.77 47.71 1.34
N ASN A 11 38.60 46.41 1.58
CA ASN A 11 39.25 45.53 2.56
C ASN A 11 40.04 46.18 3.73
N ASP A 12 39.71 45.82 4.98
CA ASP A 12 40.64 45.08 5.86
C ASP A 12 39.98 44.55 7.14
N GLN A 13 40.65 43.54 7.68
CA GLN A 13 40.25 42.38 8.49
C GLN A 13 40.16 42.62 10.01
N GLU A 14 39.64 41.59 10.71
CA GLU A 14 39.86 41.16 12.12
C GLU A 14 38.78 41.55 13.16
N ASP A 15 38.34 40.70 14.09
CA ASP A 15 38.38 39.25 14.33
C ASP A 15 37.46 39.01 15.56
N SER A 16 36.66 37.94 15.61
CA SER A 16 35.91 37.54 16.80
C SER A 16 35.36 36.11 16.67
N SER A 17 36.29 35.17 16.81
CA SER A 17 36.12 33.73 17.09
C SER A 17 34.89 33.35 17.93
N PHE A 18 34.09 32.41 17.43
CA PHE A 18 33.54 31.24 18.16
C PHE A 18 32.77 30.36 17.17
N ALA A 19 33.47 29.52 16.42
CA ALA A 19 32.88 28.37 15.72
C ALA A 19 33.31 27.12 16.49
N GLY A 20 32.44 26.64 17.37
CA GLY A 20 32.58 25.33 17.96
C GLY A 20 32.37 24.29 16.87
N GLU A 21 33.35 23.40 16.74
CA GLU A 21 33.29 22.18 15.95
C GLU A 21 32.20 21.27 16.54
N ASP A 22 30.95 21.47 16.13
CA ASP A 22 29.96 20.40 16.20
C ASP A 22 30.25 19.47 15.02
N HIS A 23 31.07 18.45 15.30
CA HIS A 23 31.01 17.21 14.56
C HIS A 23 29.58 16.68 14.72
N ALA A 24 28.72 17.06 13.77
CA ALA A 24 27.43 16.43 13.56
C ALA A 24 27.70 14.93 13.49
N ILE A 25 27.28 14.20 14.51
CA ILE A 25 27.13 12.76 14.41
C ILE A 25 26.00 12.59 13.40
N GLU A 26 26.41 12.38 12.15
CA GLU A 26 25.56 11.98 11.06
C GLU A 26 24.70 10.82 11.57
N SER A 27 23.41 11.09 11.71
CA SER A 27 22.44 10.07 12.12
C SER A 27 22.46 8.99 11.03
N PRO A 28 22.42 7.69 11.38
CA PRO A 28 22.49 6.65 10.37
C PRO A 28 21.31 6.82 9.41
N ASP A 29 21.61 7.15 8.15
CA ASP A 29 20.61 7.39 7.11
C ASP A 29 19.65 6.20 7.00
N GLY A 30 18.35 6.49 7.12
CA GLY A 30 17.28 5.57 6.79
C GLY A 30 17.34 5.19 5.31
N ILE A 31 17.82 3.99 5.02
CA ILE A 31 18.15 3.48 3.67
C ILE A 31 16.91 3.41 2.74
N GLY A 32 15.68 3.44 3.28
CA GLY A 32 14.46 3.43 2.48
C GLY A 32 14.18 4.75 1.74
N ALA A 33 14.52 5.90 2.33
CA ALA A 33 14.26 7.20 1.73
C ALA A 33 15.25 7.52 0.60
N ASN A 34 16.54 7.23 0.76
CA ASN A 34 17.55 7.60 -0.24
C ASN A 34 17.43 6.77 -1.54
N GLU A 35 17.12 5.47 -1.41
CA GLU A 35 16.91 4.58 -2.55
C GLU A 35 15.64 4.91 -3.34
N ARG A 36 14.54 5.27 -2.64
CA ARG A 36 13.31 5.80 -3.27
C ARG A 36 13.61 7.08 -4.04
N ARG A 37 14.38 7.98 -3.42
CA ARG A 37 14.77 9.25 -4.04
C ARG A 37 15.63 9.05 -5.29
N MET A 38 16.50 8.04 -5.34
CA MET A 38 17.31 7.76 -6.54
C MET A 38 16.45 7.38 -7.75
N HIS A 39 15.50 6.46 -7.61
CA HIS A 39 14.65 6.03 -8.72
C HIS A 39 13.68 7.12 -9.18
N VAL A 40 13.12 7.89 -8.23
CA VAL A 40 12.26 9.03 -8.55
C VAL A 40 13.06 10.12 -9.29
N ARG A 41 14.30 10.39 -8.88
CA ARG A 41 15.18 11.32 -9.60
C ARG A 41 15.50 10.82 -11.01
N ALA A 42 15.78 9.54 -11.19
CA ALA A 42 16.02 8.95 -12.50
C ALA A 42 14.79 9.05 -13.42
N TYR A 43 13.58 8.78 -12.89
CA TYR A 43 12.33 8.96 -13.62
C TYR A 43 12.08 10.42 -13.97
N ASN A 44 12.24 11.35 -13.03
CA ASN A 44 12.04 12.78 -13.27
C ASN A 44 13.01 13.32 -14.31
N TYR A 45 14.26 12.83 -14.30
CA TYR A 45 15.23 13.13 -15.34
C TYR A 45 14.74 12.65 -16.71
N TRP A 46 14.36 11.38 -16.85
CA TRP A 46 13.79 10.87 -18.10
C TRP A 46 12.53 11.61 -18.55
N ALA A 47 11.63 11.92 -17.62
CA ALA A 47 10.42 12.68 -17.87
C ALA A 47 10.69 14.10 -18.36
N SER A 48 11.77 14.72 -17.86
CA SER A 48 12.20 16.04 -18.33
C SER A 48 12.71 16.03 -19.78
N LEU A 49 13.14 14.88 -20.30
CA LEU A 49 13.65 14.72 -21.67
C LEU A 49 12.54 14.45 -22.70
N LEU A 50 11.31 14.11 -22.27
CA LEU A 50 10.19 13.81 -23.18
C LEU A 50 9.81 15.00 -24.07
N GLY A 51 9.73 16.21 -23.50
CA GLY A 51 9.25 17.40 -24.22
C GLY A 51 7.87 17.16 -24.85
N ASP A 52 7.77 17.29 -26.18
CA ASP A 52 6.57 17.03 -26.98
C ASP A 52 6.53 15.61 -27.61
N ARG A 53 7.53 14.76 -27.33
CA ARG A 53 7.68 13.42 -27.92
C ARG A 53 7.00 12.35 -27.08
N MET A 54 6.76 11.17 -27.68
CA MET A 54 6.24 10.00 -26.94
C MET A 54 7.37 9.27 -26.20
N LEU A 55 8.59 9.31 -26.75
CA LEU A 55 9.79 8.77 -26.16
C LEU A 55 10.94 9.80 -26.24
N PRO A 56 11.75 9.96 -25.18
CA PRO A 56 12.88 10.87 -25.22
C PRO A 56 13.96 10.35 -26.19
N SER A 57 14.71 11.31 -26.77
CA SER A 57 15.81 10.98 -27.66
C SER A 57 17.03 10.52 -26.88
N ILE A 58 17.73 9.51 -27.39
CA ILE A 58 19.01 9.08 -26.81
C ILE A 58 20.08 10.19 -26.88
N GLU A 59 20.01 11.08 -27.88
CA GLU A 59 20.94 12.20 -28.03
C GLU A 59 20.81 13.25 -26.91
N ASP A 60 19.65 13.30 -26.25
CA ASP A 60 19.37 14.23 -25.15
C ASP A 60 19.90 13.70 -23.80
N LEU A 61 20.39 12.46 -23.75
CA LEU A 61 20.97 11.86 -22.55
C LEU A 61 22.34 12.48 -22.25
N ASN A 62 22.40 13.37 -21.25
CA ASN A 62 23.63 14.03 -20.83
C ASN A 62 24.34 13.31 -19.65
N PRO A 63 25.57 12.78 -19.83
CA PRO A 63 26.35 12.15 -18.77
C PRO A 63 26.62 13.03 -17.54
N ASP A 64 26.72 14.36 -17.71
CA ASP A 64 27.06 15.29 -16.62
C ASP A 64 25.91 15.45 -15.61
N GLN A 65 24.67 15.17 -16.01
CA GLN A 65 23.49 15.20 -15.12
C GLN A 65 23.23 13.85 -14.43
N ILE A 66 24.03 12.84 -14.79
CA ILE A 66 23.87 11.45 -14.34
C ILE A 66 24.78 11.15 -13.14
N GLU A 67 25.67 12.05 -12.70
CA GLU A 67 26.64 11.79 -11.62
C GLU A 67 26.03 11.17 -10.35
N ASP A 68 24.80 11.54 -9.99
CA ASP A 68 24.08 11.04 -8.80
C ASP A 68 23.67 9.56 -8.85
N PHE A 69 23.48 8.97 -10.03
CA PHE A 69 23.03 7.57 -10.20
C PHE A 69 23.75 6.81 -11.33
N GLY A 70 24.69 7.46 -12.01
CA GLY A 70 25.54 6.92 -13.06
C GLY A 70 26.29 5.65 -12.66
N PRO A 71 26.90 5.58 -11.46
CA PRO A 71 27.57 4.36 -10.98
C PRO A 71 26.63 3.15 -10.84
N HIS A 72 25.33 3.39 -10.69
CA HIS A 72 24.27 2.41 -10.48
C HIS A 72 23.45 2.14 -11.75
N SER A 73 23.89 2.65 -12.91
CA SER A 73 23.11 2.61 -14.15
C SER A 73 23.69 1.70 -15.23
N VAL A 74 22.87 1.35 -16.21
CA VAL A 74 23.20 0.55 -17.38
C VAL A 74 22.49 1.13 -18.60
N LEU A 75 23.14 1.12 -19.76
CA LEU A 75 22.54 1.47 -21.05
C LEU A 75 22.63 0.26 -21.99
N LEU A 76 21.48 -0.17 -22.48
CA LEU A 76 21.33 -1.28 -23.41
C LEU A 76 20.93 -0.77 -24.79
N ASP A 77 21.55 -1.31 -25.83
CA ASP A 77 21.28 -1.02 -27.23
C ASP A 77 20.63 -2.24 -27.92
N PHE A 78 19.45 -2.00 -28.47
CA PHE A 78 18.58 -2.98 -29.11
C PHE A 78 18.61 -2.91 -30.64
N THR A 79 19.39 -2.00 -31.24
CA THR A 79 19.47 -1.83 -32.70
C THR A 79 19.91 -3.11 -33.43
N ALA A 80 20.70 -3.96 -32.78
CA ALA A 80 21.15 -5.26 -33.31
C ALA A 80 20.17 -6.43 -33.03
N GLY A 81 19.11 -6.21 -32.25
CA GLY A 81 18.10 -7.22 -31.91
C GLY A 81 17.77 -7.31 -30.42
N ILE A 82 16.59 -7.89 -30.14
CA ILE A 82 16.00 -7.91 -28.79
C ILE A 82 16.51 -9.07 -27.92
N GLU A 83 16.98 -10.16 -28.52
CA GLU A 83 17.34 -11.38 -27.78
C GLU A 83 18.64 -11.24 -26.97
N ASN A 84 19.63 -10.50 -27.50
CA ASN A 84 20.91 -10.30 -26.84
C ASN A 84 21.43 -8.87 -27.10
N PRO A 85 20.83 -7.86 -26.44
CA PRO A 85 21.19 -6.46 -26.67
C PRO A 85 22.63 -6.17 -26.24
N ALA A 86 23.23 -5.16 -26.87
CA ALA A 86 24.57 -4.72 -26.56
C ALA A 86 24.59 -3.86 -25.29
N VAL A 87 25.64 -3.99 -24.47
CA VAL A 87 25.81 -3.16 -23.27
C VAL A 87 26.70 -1.97 -23.64
N VAL A 88 26.08 -0.81 -23.84
CA VAL A 88 26.79 0.41 -24.25
C VAL A 88 27.48 1.07 -23.06
N TYR A 89 26.81 1.07 -21.91
CA TYR A 89 27.35 1.64 -20.69
C TYR A 89 26.97 0.78 -19.50
N LEU A 90 27.93 0.63 -18.58
CA LEU A 90 27.72 -0.05 -17.31
C LEU A 90 28.43 0.71 -16.19
N GLY A 91 27.64 1.16 -15.22
CA GLY A 91 28.10 1.89 -14.05
C GLY A 91 29.09 1.08 -13.20
N THR A 92 29.99 1.80 -12.51
CA THR A 92 31.11 1.21 -11.79
C THR A 92 30.69 0.35 -10.60
N GLU A 93 29.66 0.75 -9.86
CA GLU A 93 29.15 -0.02 -8.71
C GLU A 93 28.41 -1.27 -9.20
N LEU A 94 27.59 -1.13 -10.25
CA LEU A 94 26.87 -2.27 -10.80
C LEU A 94 27.85 -3.31 -11.39
N ARG A 95 28.94 -2.84 -12.00
CA ARG A 95 30.03 -3.67 -12.50
C ARG A 95 30.75 -4.43 -11.38
N ARG A 96 31.04 -3.74 -10.26
CA ARG A 96 31.68 -4.35 -9.08
C ARG A 96 30.81 -5.42 -8.46
N GLU A 97 29.52 -5.12 -8.27
CA GLU A 97 28.56 -6.05 -7.68
C GLU A 97 28.38 -7.32 -8.52
N CYS A 98 28.34 -7.17 -9.84
CA CYS A 98 28.24 -8.30 -10.76
C CYS A 98 29.57 -9.04 -10.97
N GLU A 99 30.67 -8.66 -10.28
CA GLU A 99 32.02 -9.23 -10.40
C GLU A 99 32.60 -9.20 -11.82
N ILE A 100 32.25 -8.18 -12.59
CA ILE A 100 32.63 -8.05 -14.00
C ILE A 100 34.04 -7.48 -14.11
N THR A 101 35.02 -8.37 -14.33
CA THR A 101 36.45 -8.03 -14.42
C THR A 101 36.94 -7.77 -15.85
N GLY A 102 36.20 -8.20 -16.88
CA GLY A 102 36.51 -8.02 -18.30
C GLY A 102 35.57 -7.04 -19.01
N GLN A 103 35.79 -6.78 -20.31
CA GLN A 103 34.80 -6.09 -21.15
C GLN A 103 33.56 -6.97 -21.32
N ILE A 104 32.40 -6.33 -21.34
CA ILE A 104 31.11 -6.94 -21.66
C ILE A 104 30.59 -6.18 -22.87
N ASP A 105 30.36 -6.91 -23.95
CA ASP A 105 29.83 -6.33 -25.18
C ASP A 105 28.31 -6.59 -25.28
N THR A 106 27.84 -7.71 -24.73
CA THR A 106 26.42 -8.10 -24.79
C THR A 106 25.89 -8.60 -23.45
N ILE A 107 24.57 -8.59 -23.30
CA ILE A 107 23.89 -9.14 -22.12
C ILE A 107 24.26 -10.61 -21.86
N GLY A 108 24.50 -11.40 -22.91
CA GLY A 108 24.91 -12.80 -22.81
C GLY A 108 26.25 -13.02 -22.11
N ASP A 109 27.11 -12.01 -22.05
CA ASP A 109 28.41 -12.08 -21.36
C ASP A 109 28.28 -11.81 -19.84
N VAL A 110 27.09 -11.40 -19.39
CA VAL A 110 26.80 -11.10 -17.98
C VAL A 110 26.68 -12.41 -17.18
N PRO A 111 27.28 -12.49 -15.98
CA PRO A 111 27.12 -13.66 -15.12
C PRO A 111 25.67 -13.97 -14.78
N ASN A 112 25.32 -15.25 -14.86
CA ASN A 112 24.01 -15.75 -14.40
C ASN A 112 23.82 -15.43 -12.91
N ARG A 113 22.58 -15.08 -12.53
CA ARG A 113 22.23 -14.71 -11.14
C ARG A 113 22.94 -13.46 -10.63
N SER A 114 23.26 -12.53 -11.51
CA SER A 114 23.66 -11.16 -11.18
C SER A 114 22.48 -10.19 -11.28
N LEU A 115 22.62 -8.97 -10.78
CA LEU A 115 21.61 -7.91 -10.89
C LEU A 115 21.23 -7.63 -12.35
N LEU A 116 22.22 -7.56 -13.24
CA LEU A 116 22.01 -7.34 -14.66
C LEU A 116 21.22 -8.47 -15.33
N SER A 117 21.48 -9.73 -14.96
CA SER A 117 20.73 -10.90 -15.44
C SER A 117 19.27 -10.92 -14.96
N ARG A 118 18.91 -10.15 -13.93
CA ARG A 118 17.51 -9.97 -13.52
C ARG A 118 16.85 -8.81 -14.26
N LEU A 119 17.56 -7.71 -14.46
CA LEU A 119 17.12 -6.59 -15.29
C LEU A 119 16.71 -7.06 -16.71
N THR A 120 17.41 -8.05 -17.24
CA THR A 120 17.13 -8.62 -18.57
C THR A 120 15.81 -9.38 -18.66
N ASP A 121 15.23 -9.80 -17.54
CA ASP A 121 13.92 -10.46 -17.54
C ASP A 121 12.79 -9.46 -17.80
N HIS A 122 13.05 -8.15 -17.63
CA HIS A 122 12.04 -7.09 -17.63
C HIS A 122 12.02 -6.23 -18.90
N TYR A 123 13.11 -6.15 -19.69
CA TYR A 123 13.13 -5.26 -20.86
C TYR A 123 12.10 -5.64 -21.93
N LEU A 124 11.70 -6.91 -22.05
CA LEU A 124 10.66 -7.34 -22.99
C LEU A 124 9.32 -6.67 -22.69
N GLN A 125 9.04 -6.41 -21.41
CA GLN A 125 7.81 -5.72 -21.00
C GLN A 125 7.85 -4.23 -21.36
N ILE A 126 9.04 -3.62 -21.35
CA ILE A 126 9.22 -2.22 -21.78
C ILE A 126 9.00 -2.10 -23.26
N ILE A 127 9.60 -3.00 -24.04
CA ILE A 127 9.42 -3.01 -25.50
C ILE A 127 7.96 -3.22 -25.87
N ALA A 128 7.22 -4.02 -25.10
CA ALA A 128 5.79 -4.25 -25.32
C ALA A 128 4.92 -3.02 -24.99
N ASN A 129 5.26 -2.27 -23.94
CA ASN A 129 4.41 -1.20 -23.40
C ASN A 129 4.87 0.22 -23.75
N ALA A 130 6.08 0.36 -24.30
CA ALA A 130 6.73 1.64 -24.60
C ALA A 130 6.70 2.65 -23.43
N ALA A 131 6.89 2.16 -22.20
CA ALA A 131 6.81 2.96 -21.00
C ALA A 131 7.90 2.57 -19.98
N PRO A 132 8.33 3.51 -19.09
CA PRO A 132 9.19 3.19 -17.97
C PRO A 132 8.61 2.11 -17.06
N ILE A 133 9.45 1.19 -16.60
CA ILE A 133 9.05 0.11 -15.69
C ILE A 133 9.95 0.14 -14.45
N GLY A 134 9.34 0.36 -13.30
CA GLY A 134 9.97 0.13 -12.00
C GLY A 134 9.81 -1.33 -11.57
N PHE A 135 10.82 -1.90 -10.93
CA PHE A 135 10.75 -3.22 -10.31
C PHE A 135 11.48 -3.25 -8.97
N GLU A 136 11.02 -4.14 -8.09
CA GLU A 136 11.67 -4.47 -6.83
C GLU A 136 11.60 -5.97 -6.61
N ALA A 137 12.70 -6.57 -6.16
CA ALA A 137 12.75 -7.99 -5.87
C ALA A 137 13.91 -8.33 -4.93
N GLU A 138 13.81 -9.52 -4.35
CA GLU A 138 14.88 -10.16 -3.59
C GLU A 138 15.44 -11.34 -4.39
N PHE A 139 16.75 -11.55 -4.32
CA PHE A 139 17.39 -12.74 -4.86
C PHE A 139 18.68 -13.05 -4.12
N VAL A 140 19.13 -14.30 -4.22
CA VAL A 140 20.43 -14.70 -3.72
C VAL A 140 21.45 -14.62 -4.85
N ASN A 141 22.44 -13.73 -4.69
CA ASN A 141 23.47 -13.47 -5.68
C ASN A 141 24.46 -14.63 -5.81
N GLN A 142 25.42 -14.49 -6.73
CA GLN A 142 26.46 -15.48 -6.99
C GLN A 142 27.38 -15.74 -5.78
N ARG A 143 27.44 -14.79 -4.83
CA ARG A 143 28.21 -14.90 -3.57
C ARG A 143 27.42 -15.57 -2.43
N GLY A 144 26.15 -15.93 -2.67
CA GLY A 144 25.28 -16.53 -1.65
C GLY A 144 24.67 -15.52 -0.68
N ALA A 145 24.82 -14.21 -0.94
CA ALA A 145 24.21 -13.17 -0.15
C ALA A 145 22.80 -12.85 -0.64
N GLU A 146 21.90 -12.59 0.31
CA GLU A 146 20.53 -12.18 0.01
C GLU A 146 20.54 -10.69 -0.34
N ILE A 147 20.18 -10.38 -1.58
CA ILE A 147 20.14 -9.01 -2.10
C ILE A 147 18.69 -8.61 -2.30
N LEU A 148 18.31 -7.50 -1.66
CA LEU A 148 17.12 -6.75 -2.03
C LEU A 148 17.55 -5.65 -3.01
N TYR A 149 16.92 -5.60 -4.18
CA TYR A 149 17.23 -4.57 -5.17
C TYR A 149 15.96 -3.94 -5.69
N ARG A 150 16.10 -2.68 -6.08
CA ARG A 150 15.08 -1.91 -6.76
C ARG A 150 15.70 -1.25 -7.97
N GLY A 151 14.95 -1.17 -9.06
CA GLY A 151 15.41 -0.52 -10.26
C GLY A 151 14.27 0.10 -11.05
N ILE A 152 14.64 0.98 -11.97
CA ILE A 152 13.77 1.51 -13.00
C ILE A 152 14.47 1.37 -14.34
N LEU A 153 13.71 0.94 -15.35
CA LEU A 153 14.15 0.91 -16.73
C LEU A 153 13.29 1.85 -17.55
N MET A 154 13.93 2.58 -18.46
CA MET A 154 13.33 3.69 -19.17
C MET A 154 13.70 3.59 -20.66
N PRO A 155 12.70 3.54 -21.56
CA PRO A 155 12.95 3.43 -22.99
C PRO A 155 13.36 4.76 -23.61
N PHE A 156 14.21 4.67 -24.63
CA PHE A 156 14.67 5.78 -25.47
C PHE A 156 14.51 5.39 -26.94
N SER A 157 14.23 6.38 -27.77
CA SER A 157 14.02 6.19 -29.21
C SER A 157 14.82 7.20 -30.01
N SER A 158 15.39 6.78 -31.15
CA SER A 158 16.03 7.71 -32.08
C SER A 158 15.03 8.36 -33.03
N ASP A 159 13.87 7.72 -33.27
CA ASP A 159 12.87 8.11 -34.27
C ASP A 159 11.46 8.41 -33.71
N ASP A 160 11.28 8.35 -32.39
CA ASP A 160 10.02 8.54 -31.64
C ASP A 160 8.96 7.45 -31.90
N ASP A 161 9.33 6.33 -32.53
CA ASP A 161 8.43 5.21 -32.83
C ASP A 161 9.00 3.86 -32.36
N THR A 162 10.31 3.65 -32.50
CA THR A 162 10.98 2.39 -32.15
C THR A 162 11.91 2.54 -30.96
N ILE A 163 11.86 1.59 -30.02
CA ILE A 163 12.75 1.59 -28.85
C ILE A 163 14.11 1.04 -29.27
N ASP A 164 15.08 1.93 -29.43
CA ASP A 164 16.45 1.59 -29.78
C ASP A 164 17.31 1.37 -28.53
N PHE A 165 17.02 2.09 -27.45
CA PHE A 165 17.84 2.07 -26.23
C PHE A 165 16.98 1.91 -24.98
N VAL A 166 17.50 1.22 -23.97
CA VAL A 166 16.91 1.18 -22.63
C VAL A 166 17.97 1.59 -21.62
N TYR A 167 17.65 2.63 -20.87
CA TYR A 167 18.46 3.08 -19.75
C TYR A 167 17.88 2.55 -18.44
N GLY A 168 18.71 1.87 -17.65
CA GLY A 168 18.35 1.28 -16.38
C GLY A 168 19.12 1.91 -15.24
N VAL A 169 18.46 2.12 -14.11
CA VAL A 169 19.10 2.48 -12.83
C VAL A 169 18.69 1.44 -11.80
N ILE A 170 19.66 0.88 -11.08
CA ILE A 170 19.42 -0.16 -10.06
C ILE A 170 20.19 0.17 -8.80
N ASN A 171 19.51 0.18 -7.67
CA ASN A 171 20.14 0.17 -6.36
C ASN A 171 19.87 -1.15 -5.65
N TRP A 172 20.76 -1.54 -4.74
CA TRP A 172 20.67 -2.80 -4.03
C TRP A 172 21.26 -2.72 -2.63
N LYS A 173 20.76 -3.59 -1.76
CA LYS A 173 21.28 -3.81 -0.42
C LYS A 173 21.53 -5.29 -0.20
N GLU A 174 22.75 -5.58 0.23
CA GLU A 174 23.11 -6.91 0.73
C GLU A 174 22.60 -7.06 2.17
N ILE A 175 21.69 -8.00 2.37
CA ILE A 175 21.22 -8.45 3.68
C ILE A 175 22.21 -9.50 4.14
N ALA A 176 22.93 -9.22 5.24
CA ALA A 176 23.86 -10.17 5.82
C ALA A 176 23.13 -11.50 6.08
N SER A 177 23.69 -12.57 5.55
CA SER A 177 23.20 -13.93 5.77
C SER A 177 23.07 -14.15 7.28
N ARG A 178 21.93 -14.69 7.73
CA ARG A 178 21.67 -14.98 9.15
C ARG A 178 22.82 -15.75 9.79
N ASP A 179 23.51 -16.60 9.02
CA ASP A 179 24.69 -17.36 9.45
C ASP A 179 25.87 -16.50 9.94
N LEU A 180 26.13 -15.33 9.34
CA LEU A 180 27.20 -14.42 9.78
C LEU A 180 26.79 -13.63 11.02
N THR A 181 25.50 -13.30 11.11
CA THR A 181 24.90 -12.60 12.25
C THR A 181 24.87 -13.51 13.48
N ASP A 182 24.58 -14.80 13.28
CA ASP A 182 24.59 -15.83 14.32
C ASP A 182 26.02 -16.15 14.77
N ALA A 183 27.00 -16.24 13.86
CA ALA A 183 28.41 -16.42 14.22
C ALA A 183 28.98 -15.23 15.01
N LEU A 184 28.63 -13.99 14.63
CA LEU A 184 29.04 -12.78 15.35
C LEU A 184 28.33 -12.67 16.70
N ALA A 185 27.05 -13.01 16.77
CA ALA A 185 26.31 -13.09 18.03
C ALA A 185 26.93 -14.14 18.96
N GLU A 186 27.32 -15.31 18.43
CA GLU A 186 27.94 -16.37 19.21
C GLU A 186 29.33 -15.99 19.73
N GLU A 187 30.11 -15.23 18.94
CA GLU A 187 31.42 -14.69 19.36
C GLU A 187 31.28 -13.62 20.46
N VAL A 188 30.32 -12.69 20.32
CA VAL A 188 30.01 -11.67 21.34
C VAL A 188 29.52 -12.32 22.64
N ASP A 189 28.67 -13.33 22.52
CA ASP A 189 28.10 -14.05 23.65
C ASP A 189 29.16 -14.93 24.35
N GLN A 190 30.13 -15.45 23.60
CA GLN A 190 31.31 -16.14 24.15
C GLN A 190 32.26 -15.17 24.87
N ALA A 191 32.43 -13.94 24.37
CA ALA A 191 33.20 -12.89 25.04
C ALA A 191 32.53 -12.41 26.34
N LEU A 192 31.20 -12.27 26.36
CA LEU A 192 30.45 -11.95 27.59
C LEU A 192 30.56 -13.07 28.65
N ARG A 193 30.50 -14.33 28.22
CA ARG A 193 30.61 -15.50 29.13
C ARG A 193 32.01 -15.72 29.71
N SER A 194 33.05 -15.19 29.06
CA SER A 194 34.45 -15.32 29.50
C SER A 194 34.95 -14.12 30.31
N ALA A 195 34.14 -13.09 30.51
CA ALA A 195 34.42 -12.00 31.43
C ALA A 195 34.38 -12.50 32.89
N PRO A 196 35.44 -12.31 33.70
CA PRO A 196 35.46 -12.79 35.08
C PRO A 196 34.45 -12.02 35.95
N ALA A 197 33.66 -12.75 36.74
CA ALA A 197 32.67 -12.19 37.65
C ALA A 197 33.33 -11.35 38.76
N ALA A 198 32.85 -10.12 38.96
CA ALA A 198 33.29 -9.26 40.06
C ALA A 198 32.90 -9.88 41.42
N ILE A 199 33.89 -10.08 42.29
CA ILE A 199 33.73 -10.66 43.62
C ILE A 199 32.96 -9.69 44.52
N ALA A 200 31.85 -10.15 45.10
CA ALA A 200 31.08 -9.41 46.09
C ALA A 200 31.79 -9.40 47.46
N ALA A 201 32.05 -8.21 48.02
CA ALA A 201 32.51 -8.05 49.40
C ALA A 201 31.37 -7.53 50.30
N ALA A 202 31.19 -8.20 51.45
CA ALA A 202 30.19 -7.95 52.48
C ALA A 202 30.45 -6.64 53.28
N PRO A 203 29.47 -6.12 54.07
CA PRO A 203 29.55 -4.80 54.68
C PRO A 203 30.15 -4.85 56.10
N VAL A 204 31.11 -3.98 56.42
CA VAL A 204 31.57 -3.70 57.80
C VAL A 204 31.82 -2.20 57.94
N TRP A 205 31.13 -1.58 58.89
CA TRP A 205 31.36 -0.22 59.36
C TRP A 205 32.44 -0.23 60.46
N ALA A 206 33.44 0.66 60.40
CA ALA A 206 33.96 1.45 61.54
C ALA A 206 35.25 2.22 61.18
N ASP A 207 35.22 3.53 61.45
CA ASP A 207 36.27 4.53 61.74
C ASP A 207 37.58 4.62 60.91
N GLY A 208 37.88 5.86 60.48
CA GLY A 208 39.00 6.28 59.61
C GLY A 208 40.38 6.34 60.28
N PRO A 209 41.38 7.14 59.81
CA PRO A 209 41.44 8.03 58.65
C PRO A 209 42.61 7.71 57.67
N SER A 210 42.65 8.45 56.54
CA SER A 210 43.79 8.69 55.61
C SER A 210 43.83 7.93 54.28
N ARG A 211 43.90 8.78 53.23
CA ARG A 211 44.59 8.65 51.93
C ARG A 211 43.95 7.86 50.78
N ASP A 212 43.40 8.68 49.88
CA ASP A 212 43.75 8.84 48.45
C ASP A 212 43.06 8.00 47.37
N ALA A 213 42.69 8.74 46.31
CA ALA A 213 42.32 8.38 44.94
C ALA A 213 41.00 7.61 44.64
N GLY A 214 40.19 8.17 43.72
CA GLY A 214 39.28 7.40 42.86
C GLY A 214 37.89 8.01 42.67
N ALA A 215 37.63 8.57 41.49
CA ALA A 215 36.42 9.26 41.07
C ALA A 215 35.12 8.41 41.17
N THR A 216 34.03 9.03 41.62
CA THR A 216 32.68 8.46 41.61
C THR A 216 31.75 9.23 40.66
N VAL A 217 31.04 8.45 39.84
CA VAL A 217 30.01 8.87 38.88
C VAL A 217 28.84 9.52 39.61
N ARG A 218 28.51 10.76 39.25
CA ARG A 218 27.33 11.49 39.76
C ARG A 218 26.12 11.19 38.88
N ARG A 219 25.15 10.45 39.41
CA ARG A 219 23.79 10.33 38.85
C ARG A 219 23.04 11.64 39.11
N LEU A 220 22.57 12.30 38.05
CA LEU A 220 21.67 13.46 38.13
C LEU A 220 20.21 13.02 37.87
N PRO A 221 19.20 13.71 38.42
CA PRO A 221 17.81 13.29 38.40
C PRO A 221 17.11 13.68 37.09
N ALA A 222 16.10 12.90 36.70
CA ALA A 222 15.23 13.18 35.56
C ALA A 222 14.30 14.36 35.87
N GLU A 223 14.41 15.44 35.10
CA GLU A 223 13.35 16.44 34.94
C GLU A 223 12.59 16.19 33.62
N PRO A 224 11.28 16.43 33.56
CA PRO A 224 10.47 16.13 32.39
C PRO A 224 10.78 17.13 31.28
N VAL A 225 11.31 16.63 30.16
CA VAL A 225 11.48 17.42 28.94
C VAL A 225 10.08 17.65 28.35
N GLN A 226 9.70 18.93 28.22
CA GLN A 226 8.55 19.34 27.43
C GLN A 226 8.87 19.01 25.97
N LEU A 227 8.07 18.12 25.37
CA LEU A 227 8.16 17.80 23.95
C LEU A 227 7.65 18.99 23.15
N ASP A 228 8.55 19.64 22.43
CA ASP A 228 8.21 20.50 21.31
C ASP A 228 7.55 19.64 20.22
N GLU A 229 6.38 20.07 19.71
CA GLU A 229 5.56 19.35 18.71
C GLU A 229 6.23 19.22 17.32
N ASP A 230 7.49 19.67 17.16
CA ASP A 230 8.20 19.71 15.87
C ASP A 230 9.19 18.56 15.63
N PHE A 231 9.29 17.58 16.53
CA PHE A 231 10.18 16.42 16.38
C PHE A 231 9.50 15.10 16.72
N LEU A 232 8.51 14.72 15.90
CA LEU A 232 8.18 13.32 15.67
C LEU A 232 8.76 12.94 14.28
N PRO A 233 9.58 11.89 14.16
CA PRO A 233 9.95 11.35 12.86
C PRO A 233 8.73 10.62 12.28
N GLU A 234 7.83 11.41 11.73
CA GLU A 234 6.70 10.97 10.93
C GLU A 234 7.17 10.87 9.47
N LEU A 235 6.74 9.80 8.78
CA LEU A 235 6.75 9.63 7.31
C LEU A 235 8.01 9.03 6.65
N GLU A 236 8.11 7.69 6.67
CA GLU A 236 8.75 6.89 5.61
C GLU A 236 7.76 5.92 4.94
N LEU A 237 6.55 6.39 4.63
CA LEU A 237 5.60 5.66 3.77
C LEU A 237 5.72 6.18 2.33
N ASN A 238 5.59 5.30 1.34
CA ASN A 238 5.81 5.56 -0.09
C ASN A 238 5.21 6.92 -0.57
N GLU A 239 6.07 7.88 -0.92
CA GLU A 239 5.70 9.27 -1.30
C GLU A 239 4.80 9.38 -2.55
N SER A 240 4.49 8.32 -3.28
CA SER A 240 3.53 8.37 -4.39
C SER A 240 2.05 8.22 -3.96
N TYR A 241 1.78 7.94 -2.68
CA TYR A 241 0.43 7.60 -2.20
C TYR A 241 -0.04 8.42 -0.99
N ILE A 242 0.78 9.33 -0.45
CA ILE A 242 0.41 10.18 0.68
C ILE A 242 -0.14 11.49 0.15
N LEU A 243 -1.46 11.56 0.05
CA LEU A 243 -2.15 12.82 -0.15
C LEU A 243 -2.12 13.62 1.15
N GLY A 244 -1.74 14.90 1.07
CA GLY A 244 -1.89 15.82 2.20
C GLY A 244 -3.35 15.94 2.62
N ALA A 245 -3.60 16.38 3.85
CA ALA A 245 -4.96 16.53 4.39
C ALA A 245 -5.88 17.42 3.53
N ASP A 246 -5.31 18.25 2.65
CA ASP A 246 -6.01 19.16 1.74
C ASP A 246 -6.29 18.58 0.33
N ALA A 247 -5.96 17.31 0.08
CA ALA A 247 -6.20 16.69 -1.22
C ALA A 247 -7.69 16.57 -1.56
N SER A 248 -8.03 16.83 -2.83
CA SER A 248 -9.42 16.76 -3.27
C SER A 248 -9.91 15.31 -3.30
N LEU A 249 -11.23 15.13 -3.21
CA LEU A 249 -11.83 13.81 -3.35
C LEU A 249 -11.49 13.16 -4.72
N GLY A 250 -11.27 13.98 -5.75
CA GLY A 250 -10.85 13.53 -7.07
C GLY A 250 -9.44 12.95 -7.08
N ASP A 251 -8.51 13.55 -6.33
CA ASP A 251 -7.13 13.07 -6.19
C ASP A 251 -7.10 11.73 -5.47
N TRP A 252 -7.88 11.61 -4.38
CA TRP A 252 -8.07 10.34 -3.67
C TRP A 252 -8.61 9.25 -4.59
N LEU A 253 -9.57 9.59 -5.45
CA LEU A 253 -10.13 8.64 -6.41
C LEU A 253 -9.11 8.22 -7.48
N ALA A 254 -8.34 9.16 -8.00
CA ALA A 254 -7.31 8.89 -9.02
C ALA A 254 -6.26 7.93 -8.46
N ILE A 255 -5.70 8.24 -7.30
CA ILE A 255 -4.67 7.40 -6.65
C ILE A 255 -5.22 6.01 -6.30
N ALA A 256 -6.44 5.92 -5.78
CA ALA A 256 -7.06 4.63 -5.49
C ALA A 256 -7.28 3.80 -6.76
N ARG A 257 -7.63 4.44 -7.88
CA ARG A 257 -7.80 3.78 -9.19
C ARG A 257 -6.48 3.30 -9.77
N ASP A 258 -5.42 4.10 -9.70
CA ASP A 258 -4.10 3.74 -10.19
C ASP A 258 -3.57 2.53 -9.41
N CYS A 259 -3.67 2.57 -8.08
CA CYS A 259 -3.28 1.43 -7.24
C CYS A 259 -4.15 0.18 -7.49
N ALA A 260 -5.45 0.35 -7.73
CA ALA A 260 -6.35 -0.76 -8.09
C ALA A 260 -6.02 -1.35 -9.47
N ALA A 261 -5.61 -0.51 -10.43
CA ALA A 261 -5.17 -0.95 -11.75
C ALA A 261 -3.85 -1.72 -11.63
N GLU A 262 -2.86 -1.22 -10.90
CA GLU A 262 -1.61 -1.95 -10.61
C GLU A 262 -1.89 -3.35 -10.01
N ALA A 263 -2.77 -3.42 -9.00
CA ALA A 263 -3.16 -4.68 -8.37
C ALA A 263 -3.92 -5.64 -9.31
N GLY A 264 -4.53 -5.11 -10.40
CA GLY A 264 -5.28 -5.88 -11.39
C GLY A 264 -4.41 -6.45 -12.52
N HIS A 265 -3.34 -5.77 -12.91
CA HIS A 265 -2.43 -6.18 -14.00
C HIS A 265 -1.33 -7.16 -13.54
N SER A 266 -1.09 -7.26 -12.22
CA SER A 266 -0.19 -8.25 -11.65
C SER A 266 -0.89 -9.62 -11.55
N ASP A 267 -0.70 -10.49 -12.53
CA ASP A 267 -1.18 -11.87 -12.44
C ASP A 267 -0.37 -12.61 -11.34
N ALA A 268 -1.00 -12.74 -10.16
CA ALA A 268 -0.62 -13.61 -9.03
C ALA A 268 0.47 -13.20 -8.01
N ARG A 269 1.14 -12.03 -8.02
CA ARG A 269 2.06 -11.63 -6.92
C ARG A 269 2.08 -10.13 -6.59
N SER A 270 1.19 -9.68 -5.69
CA SER A 270 1.56 -9.43 -4.30
C SER A 270 0.28 -9.16 -3.48
N ARG A 271 0.13 -9.89 -2.37
CA ARG A 271 -0.97 -9.69 -1.42
C ARG A 271 -0.95 -8.24 -0.87
N SER A 272 0.24 -7.66 -0.77
CA SER A 272 0.48 -6.29 -0.32
C SER A 272 -0.06 -5.22 -1.28
N ALA A 273 0.10 -5.36 -2.61
CA ALA A 273 -0.47 -4.40 -3.57
C ALA A 273 -2.01 -4.40 -3.50
N LEU A 274 -2.62 -5.58 -3.38
CA LEU A 274 -4.07 -5.68 -3.20
C LEU A 274 -4.52 -5.04 -1.88
N TYR A 275 -3.79 -5.24 -0.78
CA TYR A 275 -4.15 -4.66 0.52
C TYR A 275 -3.96 -3.15 0.54
N ARG A 276 -2.97 -2.65 -0.18
CA ARG A 276 -2.77 -1.22 -0.41
C ARG A 276 -3.94 -0.62 -1.18
N ALA A 277 -4.37 -1.23 -2.28
CA ALA A 277 -5.54 -0.77 -3.05
C ALA A 277 -6.83 -0.79 -2.21
N ILE A 278 -7.03 -1.82 -1.39
CA ILE A 278 -8.17 -1.88 -0.45
C ILE A 278 -8.05 -0.79 0.64
N GLY A 279 -6.83 -0.51 1.13
CA GLY A 279 -6.55 0.55 2.08
C GLY A 279 -6.88 1.94 1.52
N LEU A 280 -6.41 2.26 0.32
CA LEU A 280 -6.72 3.52 -0.35
C LEU A 280 -8.23 3.67 -0.64
N ALA A 281 -8.92 2.56 -0.90
CA ALA A 281 -10.38 2.58 -1.04
C ALA A 281 -11.09 2.92 0.28
N HIS A 282 -10.52 2.57 1.43
CA HIS A 282 -11.02 2.98 2.72
C HIS A 282 -10.73 4.46 3.00
N ASP A 283 -9.54 4.94 2.64
CA ASP A 283 -9.15 6.33 2.84
C ASP A 283 -10.03 7.25 1.98
N PHE A 284 -10.27 6.87 0.72
CA PHE A 284 -11.28 7.51 -0.12
C PHE A 284 -12.67 7.48 0.52
N ALA A 285 -13.09 6.37 1.14
CA ALA A 285 -14.38 6.29 1.82
C ALA A 285 -14.48 7.21 3.04
N ILE A 286 -13.37 7.49 3.73
CA ILE A 286 -13.30 8.49 4.80
C ILE A 286 -13.40 9.90 4.21
N ALA A 287 -12.60 10.21 3.19
CA ALA A 287 -12.64 11.51 2.51
C ALA A 287 -14.02 11.82 1.91
N ALA A 288 -14.69 10.82 1.32
CA ALA A 288 -16.03 10.94 0.76
C ALA A 288 -17.11 11.29 1.81
N GLN A 289 -16.88 11.01 3.10
CA GLN A 289 -17.79 11.42 4.16
C GLN A 289 -17.70 12.93 4.45
N ALA A 290 -16.53 13.54 4.22
CA ALA A 290 -16.33 14.97 4.37
C ALA A 290 -16.86 15.76 3.16
N ALA A 291 -16.94 15.13 1.97
CA ALA A 291 -17.42 15.74 0.73
C ALA A 291 -18.57 14.92 0.07
N PRO A 292 -19.77 14.89 0.67
CA PRO A 292 -20.87 14.05 0.21
C PRO A 292 -21.49 14.48 -1.13
N GLU A 293 -21.41 15.77 -1.47
CA GLU A 293 -21.91 16.30 -2.75
C GLU A 293 -21.03 15.85 -3.91
N ASP A 294 -19.71 16.05 -3.80
CA ASP A 294 -18.71 15.59 -4.79
C ASP A 294 -18.77 14.06 -4.97
N TYR A 295 -18.92 13.32 -3.87
CA TYR A 295 -19.08 11.86 -3.95
C TYR A 295 -20.36 11.46 -4.72
N ALA A 296 -21.46 12.18 -4.51
CA ALA A 296 -22.71 11.90 -5.22
C ALA A 296 -22.60 12.21 -6.73
N GLU A 297 -21.88 13.27 -7.10
CA GLU A 297 -21.57 13.60 -8.51
C GLU A 297 -20.75 12.49 -9.18
N MET A 298 -19.65 12.07 -8.55
CA MET A 298 -18.81 10.98 -9.06
C MET A 298 -19.58 9.67 -9.28
N LEU A 299 -20.51 9.36 -8.37
CA LEU A 299 -21.38 8.19 -8.51
C LEU A 299 -22.38 8.32 -9.65
N ALA A 300 -22.94 9.52 -9.85
CA ALA A 300 -23.87 9.81 -10.95
C ALA A 300 -23.18 9.66 -12.30
N ASP A 301 -21.97 10.24 -12.45
CA ASP A 301 -21.16 10.16 -13.66
C ASP A 301 -20.77 8.71 -14.00
N ALA A 302 -20.45 7.92 -12.97
CA ALA A 302 -20.15 6.49 -13.13
C ALA A 302 -21.41 5.60 -13.31
N GLY A 303 -22.61 6.15 -13.21
CA GLY A 303 -23.87 5.40 -13.28
C GLY A 303 -24.07 4.42 -12.12
N ILE A 304 -23.44 4.66 -10.96
CA ILE A 304 -23.45 3.76 -9.81
C ILE A 304 -24.56 4.15 -8.83
N LYS A 305 -25.48 3.22 -8.56
CA LYS A 305 -26.52 3.40 -7.53
C LYS A 305 -26.06 2.88 -6.17
N VAL A 306 -26.11 3.74 -5.16
CA VAL A 306 -25.81 3.36 -3.77
C VAL A 306 -26.94 2.52 -3.19
N GLN A 307 -26.58 1.45 -2.47
CA GLN A 307 -27.53 0.65 -1.70
C GLN A 307 -27.32 0.92 -0.22
N ALA A 308 -28.35 1.38 0.50
CA ALA A 308 -28.26 1.71 1.93
C ALA A 308 -27.78 0.55 2.81
N ARG A 309 -27.99 -0.70 2.37
CA ARG A 309 -27.53 -1.92 3.06
C ARG A 309 -26.06 -2.27 2.83
N SER A 310 -25.41 -1.64 1.85
CA SER A 310 -24.02 -1.94 1.43
C SER A 310 -23.39 -0.70 0.80
N PRO A 311 -23.23 0.40 1.56
CA PRO A 311 -22.71 1.66 1.03
C PRO A 311 -21.31 1.51 0.44
N MET A 312 -20.45 0.67 1.05
CA MET A 312 -19.08 0.41 0.60
C MET A 312 -19.00 -0.30 -0.75
N THR A 313 -20.08 -0.94 -1.22
CA THR A 313 -20.10 -1.51 -2.58
C THR A 313 -20.02 -0.44 -3.66
N ALA A 314 -20.56 0.76 -3.41
CA ALA A 314 -20.47 1.87 -4.37
C ALA A 314 -19.04 2.38 -4.48
N VAL A 315 -18.34 2.55 -3.36
CA VAL A 315 -16.91 2.91 -3.30
C VAL A 315 -16.06 1.91 -4.09
N VAL A 316 -16.20 0.61 -3.80
CA VAL A 316 -15.41 -0.42 -4.49
C VAL A 316 -15.66 -0.40 -6.00
N LYS A 317 -16.90 -0.18 -6.45
CA LYS A 317 -17.22 -0.08 -7.89
C LYS A 317 -16.64 1.17 -8.55
N LEU A 318 -16.55 2.27 -7.81
CA LEU A 318 -16.00 3.52 -8.32
C LEU A 318 -14.49 3.41 -8.56
N ILE A 319 -13.80 2.62 -7.72
CA ILE A 319 -12.34 2.45 -7.73
C ILE A 319 -11.91 1.26 -8.60
N PHE A 320 -12.45 0.06 -8.36
CA PHE A 320 -12.06 -1.16 -9.09
C PHE A 320 -12.83 -1.36 -10.41
N GLY A 321 -13.85 -0.52 -10.64
CA GLY A 321 -14.72 -0.61 -11.82
C GLY A 321 -15.99 -1.43 -11.58
N THR A 322 -17.04 -1.08 -12.33
CA THR A 322 -18.37 -1.70 -12.25
C THR A 322 -18.42 -3.11 -12.82
N GLY A 323 -17.50 -3.44 -13.75
CA GLY A 323 -17.34 -4.74 -14.38
C GLY A 323 -16.41 -5.72 -13.63
N TYR A 324 -15.86 -5.32 -12.48
CA TYR A 324 -14.96 -6.17 -11.70
C TYR A 324 -15.67 -7.43 -11.16
N ASP A 325 -14.91 -8.46 -10.79
CA ASP A 325 -15.47 -9.73 -10.33
C ASP A 325 -16.43 -9.51 -9.14
N LYS A 326 -17.66 -10.04 -9.25
CA LYS A 326 -18.74 -9.82 -8.28
C LYS A 326 -18.39 -10.38 -6.90
N THR A 327 -17.62 -11.46 -6.84
CA THR A 327 -17.19 -12.06 -5.58
C THR A 327 -16.19 -11.14 -4.89
N ARG A 328 -15.17 -10.68 -5.62
CA ARG A 328 -14.17 -9.73 -5.11
C ARG A 328 -14.77 -8.41 -4.66
N ILE A 329 -15.70 -7.83 -5.44
CA ILE A 329 -16.42 -6.61 -5.02
C ILE A 329 -17.08 -6.81 -3.65
N THR A 330 -17.70 -7.97 -3.44
CA THR A 330 -18.38 -8.28 -2.17
C THR A 330 -17.38 -8.47 -1.03
N GLU A 331 -16.23 -9.09 -1.29
CA GLU A 331 -15.16 -9.28 -0.31
C GLU A 331 -14.54 -7.94 0.11
N TYR A 332 -14.19 -7.09 -0.84
CA TYR A 332 -13.59 -5.78 -0.55
C TYR A 332 -14.59 -4.88 0.17
N ALA A 333 -15.85 -4.84 -0.27
CA ALA A 333 -16.89 -4.09 0.43
C ALA A 333 -17.09 -4.59 1.87
N THR A 334 -16.96 -5.90 2.12
CA THR A 334 -17.03 -6.45 3.47
C THR A 334 -15.84 -6.00 4.34
N ALA A 335 -14.64 -5.92 3.76
CA ALA A 335 -13.47 -5.39 4.45
C ALA A 335 -13.61 -3.91 4.79
N LEU A 336 -14.09 -3.09 3.85
CA LEU A 336 -14.37 -1.67 4.08
C LEU A 336 -15.47 -1.46 5.13
N ASP A 337 -16.56 -2.24 5.07
CA ASP A 337 -17.63 -2.20 6.09
C ASP A 337 -17.07 -2.49 7.49
N HIS A 338 -16.17 -3.46 7.60
CA HIS A 338 -15.53 -3.84 8.87
C HIS A 338 -14.60 -2.72 9.37
N ALA A 339 -13.75 -2.19 8.50
CA ALA A 339 -12.83 -1.10 8.82
C ALA A 339 -13.58 0.12 9.35
N HIS A 340 -14.67 0.50 8.67
CA HIS A 340 -15.54 1.58 9.08
C HIS A 340 -16.25 1.29 10.42
N ALA A 341 -16.72 0.06 10.63
CA ALA A 341 -17.42 -0.32 11.86
C ALA A 341 -16.49 -0.34 13.10
N VAL A 342 -15.21 -0.66 12.92
CA VAL A 342 -14.20 -0.65 13.99
C VAL A 342 -13.58 0.74 14.16
N GLY A 343 -13.83 1.67 13.22
CA GLY A 343 -13.34 3.05 13.29
C GLY A 343 -11.84 3.14 12.97
N LEU A 344 -11.38 2.38 11.98
CA LEU A 344 -10.01 2.49 11.51
C LEU A 344 -9.75 3.88 10.91
N GLU A 345 -8.56 4.41 11.15
CA GLU A 345 -8.11 5.69 10.61
C GLU A 345 -7.60 5.54 9.18
N ALA A 346 -7.49 6.66 8.45
CA ALA A 346 -6.91 6.65 7.11
C ALA A 346 -5.47 6.11 7.14
N GLY A 347 -5.08 5.34 6.12
CA GLY A 347 -3.77 4.70 6.00
C GLY A 347 -3.61 3.40 6.79
N SER A 348 -4.51 3.07 7.72
CA SER A 348 -4.32 1.92 8.63
C SER A 348 -4.82 0.57 8.10
N LEU A 349 -5.73 0.55 7.12
CA LEU A 349 -6.42 -0.68 6.72
C LEU A 349 -5.49 -1.69 6.02
N ALA A 350 -4.51 -1.24 5.24
CA ALA A 350 -3.59 -2.14 4.55
C ALA A 350 -2.77 -2.97 5.57
N ASP A 351 -2.17 -2.30 6.56
CA ASP A 351 -1.40 -2.94 7.62
C ASP A 351 -2.29 -3.80 8.53
N TYR A 352 -3.52 -3.34 8.78
CA TYR A 352 -4.53 -4.13 9.49
C TYR A 352 -4.79 -5.48 8.81
N LEU A 353 -4.97 -5.48 7.48
CA LEU A 353 -5.19 -6.71 6.70
C LEU A 353 -3.94 -7.61 6.63
N GLU A 354 -2.75 -7.02 6.62
CA GLU A 354 -1.47 -7.76 6.62
C GLU A 354 -1.34 -8.59 7.91
N HIS A 355 -1.67 -7.99 9.06
CA HIS A 355 -1.58 -8.61 10.39
C HIS A 355 -2.85 -9.38 10.81
N TYR A 356 -3.97 -9.23 10.09
CA TYR A 356 -5.18 -9.98 10.40
C TYR A 356 -4.98 -11.48 10.16
N ALA A 357 -5.42 -12.32 11.11
CA ALA A 357 -5.30 -13.77 10.99
C ALA A 357 -6.06 -14.29 9.75
N GLY A 358 -5.34 -14.85 8.77
CA GLY A 358 -5.92 -15.28 7.49
C GLY A 358 -6.15 -14.15 6.48
N GLY A 359 -5.71 -12.92 6.79
CA GLY A 359 -5.82 -11.74 5.95
C GLY A 359 -7.24 -11.38 5.58
N LEU A 360 -7.40 -10.81 4.38
CA LEU A 360 -8.71 -10.50 3.79
C LEU A 360 -9.69 -11.67 3.86
N LYS A 361 -9.25 -12.89 3.54
CA LYS A 361 -10.14 -14.08 3.58
C LYS A 361 -10.58 -14.41 5.00
N GLY A 362 -9.68 -14.30 5.98
CA GLY A 362 -9.98 -14.48 7.40
C GLY A 362 -11.03 -13.47 7.87
N LEU A 363 -10.78 -12.19 7.61
CA LEU A 363 -11.69 -11.10 7.96
C LEU A 363 -13.08 -11.29 7.35
N VAL A 364 -13.16 -11.59 6.04
CA VAL A 364 -14.45 -11.83 5.38
C VAL A 364 -15.15 -13.05 5.97
N GLY A 365 -14.41 -14.09 6.35
CA GLY A 365 -14.93 -15.26 7.05
C GLY A 365 -15.60 -14.90 8.38
N ASP A 366 -14.89 -14.13 9.20
CA ASP A 366 -15.35 -13.67 10.51
C ASP A 366 -16.56 -12.73 10.39
N ALA A 367 -16.51 -11.76 9.47
CA ALA A 367 -17.62 -10.86 9.19
C ALA A 367 -18.88 -11.62 8.73
N ARG A 368 -18.72 -12.65 7.88
CA ARG A 368 -19.83 -13.52 7.46
C ARG A 368 -20.35 -14.40 8.60
N ALA A 369 -19.48 -14.87 9.50
CA ALA A 369 -19.89 -15.62 10.68
C ALA A 369 -20.70 -14.74 11.64
N ALA A 370 -20.25 -13.51 11.89
CA ALA A 370 -20.96 -12.52 12.70
C ALA A 370 -22.32 -12.12 12.10
N ARG A 371 -22.40 -11.88 10.79
CA ARG A 371 -23.69 -11.60 10.13
C ARG A 371 -24.65 -12.79 10.24
N ARG A 372 -24.16 -14.03 10.10
CA ARG A 372 -24.97 -15.24 10.28
C ARG A 372 -25.45 -15.39 11.72
N SER A 373 -24.62 -15.14 12.73
CA SER A 373 -25.05 -15.24 14.13
C SER A 373 -26.14 -14.21 14.46
N VAL A 374 -26.00 -12.97 13.97
CA VAL A 374 -27.03 -11.92 14.10
C VAL A 374 -28.32 -12.29 13.34
N GLN A 375 -28.20 -12.89 12.14
CA GLN A 375 -29.35 -13.34 11.36
C GLN A 375 -30.08 -14.51 12.03
N HIS A 376 -29.35 -15.47 12.60
CA HIS A 376 -29.92 -16.59 13.37
C HIS A 376 -30.51 -16.13 14.72
N ALA A 377 -29.96 -15.06 15.31
CA ALA A 377 -30.53 -14.42 16.50
C ALA A 377 -31.80 -13.62 16.19
N LYS A 378 -31.98 -13.18 14.93
CA LYS A 378 -33.21 -12.53 14.50
C LYS A 378 -34.32 -13.58 14.46
N PRO A 379 -35.43 -13.41 15.20
CA PRO A 379 -36.48 -14.41 15.24
C PRO A 379 -37.02 -14.64 13.82
N ASP A 380 -37.08 -15.92 13.42
CA ASP A 380 -37.53 -16.33 12.09
C ASP A 380 -38.88 -15.65 11.77
N ARG A 381 -38.89 -14.80 10.73
CA ARG A 381 -40.09 -14.06 10.32
C ARG A 381 -41.24 -15.00 10.03
N ALA A 382 -40.97 -16.21 9.54
CA ALA A 382 -41.99 -17.22 9.33
C ALA A 382 -42.55 -17.74 10.66
N HIS A 383 -41.68 -18.03 11.64
CA HIS A 383 -42.10 -18.38 13.00
C HIS A 383 -42.92 -17.28 13.67
N LEU A 384 -42.49 -16.01 13.60
CA LEU A 384 -43.24 -14.88 14.15
C LEU A 384 -44.59 -14.67 13.45
N SER A 385 -44.63 -14.80 12.12
CA SER A 385 -45.88 -14.67 11.36
C SER A 385 -46.85 -15.80 11.70
N ARG A 386 -46.35 -17.04 11.83
CA ARG A 386 -47.15 -18.18 12.32
C ARG A 386 -47.62 -17.99 13.75
N ALA A 387 -46.76 -17.50 14.65
CA ALA A 387 -47.12 -17.22 16.04
C ALA A 387 -48.24 -16.16 16.12
N ARG A 388 -48.15 -15.09 15.32
CA ARG A 388 -49.21 -14.08 15.19
C ARG A 388 -50.52 -14.68 14.67
N LEU A 389 -50.48 -15.49 13.61
CA LEU A 389 -51.68 -16.13 13.06
C LEU A 389 -52.30 -17.14 14.03
N ARG A 390 -51.49 -17.78 14.90
CA ARG A 390 -51.99 -18.68 15.95
C ARG A 390 -52.80 -17.96 17.01
N THR A 391 -52.49 -16.70 17.32
CA THR A 391 -53.19 -15.91 18.34
C THR A 391 -54.13 -14.83 17.77
N ALA A 392 -54.13 -14.64 16.45
CA ALA A 392 -54.97 -13.64 15.80
C ALA A 392 -56.48 -13.89 16.06
N PRO A 393 -57.28 -12.82 16.22
CA PRO A 393 -58.72 -12.94 16.34
C PRO A 393 -59.32 -13.43 15.02
N ALA A 394 -60.46 -14.13 15.10
CA ALA A 394 -61.18 -14.57 13.93
C ALA A 394 -61.79 -13.36 13.18
N LEU A 395 -61.62 -13.31 11.87
CA LEU A 395 -62.19 -12.32 10.98
C LEU A 395 -63.64 -12.66 10.65
N ALA A 396 -64.50 -11.65 10.66
CA ALA A 396 -65.89 -11.79 10.24
C ALA A 396 -65.98 -11.84 8.71
N LEU A 397 -66.68 -12.84 8.18
CA LEU A 397 -66.77 -13.13 6.73
C LEU A 397 -67.29 -11.94 5.92
N ASN A 398 -68.17 -11.13 6.50
CA ASN A 398 -68.76 -9.96 5.86
C ASN A 398 -67.81 -8.76 5.71
N LEU A 399 -66.63 -8.79 6.34
CA LEU A 399 -65.64 -7.71 6.30
C LEU A 399 -64.44 -8.04 5.40
N ILE A 400 -64.47 -9.20 4.73
CA ILE A 400 -63.38 -9.66 3.87
C ILE A 400 -63.52 -9.00 2.49
N ALA A 401 -62.51 -8.24 2.10
CA ALA A 401 -62.43 -7.66 0.75
C ALA A 401 -62.12 -8.75 -0.29
N THR A 402 -62.73 -8.62 -1.46
CA THR A 402 -62.50 -9.47 -2.64
C THR A 402 -61.84 -8.64 -3.75
N ASP A 403 -61.21 -9.34 -4.69
CA ASP A 403 -60.69 -8.73 -5.92
C ASP A 403 -61.82 -8.40 -6.92
N GLY A 404 -61.44 -7.89 -8.09
CA GLY A 404 -62.38 -7.50 -9.16
C GLY A 404 -63.24 -8.65 -9.69
N ASP A 405 -62.83 -9.90 -9.49
CA ASP A 405 -63.54 -11.11 -9.90
C ASP A 405 -64.34 -11.75 -8.75
N GLY A 406 -64.34 -11.12 -7.57
CA GLY A 406 -65.06 -11.58 -6.39
C GLY A 406 -64.35 -12.69 -5.62
N LEU A 407 -63.05 -12.92 -5.86
CA LEU A 407 -62.23 -13.93 -5.19
C LEU A 407 -61.44 -13.34 -4.02
N ALA A 408 -61.12 -14.18 -3.04
CA ALA A 408 -60.28 -13.81 -1.90
C ALA A 408 -59.49 -15.03 -1.40
N ILE A 409 -58.23 -14.81 -1.01
CA ILE A 409 -57.39 -15.86 -0.41
C ILE A 409 -57.36 -15.67 1.11
N LEU A 410 -57.74 -16.73 1.82
CA LEU A 410 -58.00 -16.72 3.25
C LEU A 410 -57.08 -17.70 3.98
N ILE A 411 -56.58 -17.28 5.13
CA ILE A 411 -55.81 -18.14 6.03
C ILE A 411 -56.73 -18.67 7.12
N GLY A 412 -56.96 -19.98 7.12
CA GLY A 412 -57.72 -20.67 8.14
C GLY A 412 -56.86 -21.19 9.29
N ARG A 413 -57.32 -21.02 10.54
CA ARG A 413 -56.83 -21.69 11.74
C ARG A 413 -57.87 -22.72 12.19
N ARG A 414 -57.44 -23.95 12.45
CA ARG A 414 -58.28 -24.94 13.12
C ARG A 414 -58.28 -24.68 14.63
N GLU A 415 -59.46 -24.53 15.21
CA GLU A 415 -59.65 -24.35 16.64
C GLU A 415 -59.64 -25.68 17.41
N ALA A 416 -59.57 -25.60 18.73
CA ALA A 416 -59.54 -26.77 19.61
C ALA A 416 -60.82 -27.63 19.54
N ASP A 417 -61.95 -27.02 19.18
CA ASP A 417 -63.23 -27.71 18.97
C ASP A 417 -63.36 -28.36 17.58
N GLY A 418 -62.34 -28.23 16.73
CA GLY A 418 -62.30 -28.75 15.37
C GLY A 418 -62.88 -27.83 14.31
N SER A 419 -63.48 -26.69 14.69
CA SER A 419 -63.97 -25.67 13.75
C SER A 419 -62.83 -24.94 13.04
N LEU A 420 -63.14 -24.27 11.94
CA LEU A 420 -62.17 -23.50 11.15
C LEU A 420 -62.50 -22.01 11.23
N SER A 421 -61.59 -21.23 11.82
CA SER A 421 -61.67 -19.78 11.90
C SER A 421 -60.80 -19.13 10.84
N ILE A 422 -61.25 -18.03 10.26
CA ILE A 422 -60.42 -17.24 9.33
C ILE A 422 -59.62 -16.23 10.15
N VAL A 423 -58.30 -16.22 10.02
CA VAL A 423 -57.40 -15.42 10.87
C VAL A 423 -56.52 -14.44 10.08
N GLY A 424 -56.60 -14.48 8.76
CA GLY A 424 -55.89 -13.56 7.87
C GLY A 424 -56.41 -13.62 6.45
N THR A 425 -56.12 -12.57 5.69
CA THR A 425 -56.42 -12.45 4.26
C THR A 425 -55.14 -12.05 3.52
N LEU A 426 -55.00 -12.51 2.28
CA LEU A 426 -53.99 -11.98 1.37
C LEU A 426 -54.60 -10.82 0.57
N PRO A 427 -53.91 -9.68 0.41
CA PRO A 427 -54.39 -8.60 -0.45
C PRO A 427 -54.54 -9.09 -1.91
N GLY A 428 -55.63 -8.68 -2.57
CA GLY A 428 -55.93 -9.08 -3.95
C GLY A 428 -54.84 -8.68 -4.95
N ASP A 429 -54.26 -7.48 -4.78
CA ASP A 429 -53.23 -6.94 -5.70
C ASP A 429 -51.81 -7.52 -5.47
N SER A 430 -51.69 -8.60 -4.69
CA SER A 430 -50.40 -9.21 -4.40
C SER A 430 -50.00 -10.15 -5.55
N PRO A 431 -48.75 -10.08 -6.08
CA PRO A 431 -48.28 -11.04 -7.09
C PRO A 431 -48.21 -12.50 -6.56
N LEU A 432 -48.33 -12.68 -5.24
CA LEU A 432 -48.48 -13.98 -4.60
C LEU A 432 -49.93 -14.50 -4.66
N ALA A 433 -50.93 -13.62 -4.71
CA ALA A 433 -52.33 -13.98 -4.86
C ALA A 433 -52.58 -14.60 -6.25
N ASP A 434 -52.06 -13.97 -7.30
CA ASP A 434 -52.16 -14.47 -8.67
C ASP A 434 -51.60 -15.90 -8.81
N ARG A 435 -50.44 -16.17 -8.22
CA ARG A 435 -49.83 -17.51 -8.24
C ARG A 435 -50.68 -18.55 -7.53
N VAL A 436 -51.24 -18.20 -6.37
CA VAL A 436 -52.09 -19.12 -5.60
C VAL A 436 -53.40 -19.40 -6.35
N LEU A 437 -53.98 -18.39 -7.01
CA LEU A 437 -55.18 -18.57 -7.83
C LEU A 437 -54.89 -19.43 -9.08
N GLN A 438 -53.73 -19.25 -9.72
CA GLN A 438 -53.28 -20.08 -10.85
C GLN A 438 -53.06 -21.55 -10.48
N ASP A 439 -52.54 -21.83 -9.27
CA ASP A 439 -52.33 -23.20 -8.80
C ASP A 439 -53.63 -23.86 -8.29
N ALA A 440 -54.63 -23.06 -7.90
CA ALA A 440 -55.88 -23.53 -7.30
C ALA A 440 -57.03 -23.72 -8.29
N GLY A 441 -57.01 -23.04 -9.43
CA GLY A 441 -57.96 -23.19 -10.54
C GLY A 441 -57.50 -24.25 -11.54
#